data_AF-A0A967LWH7-F1
#
_entry.id   AF-A0A967LWH7-F1
#
_cell.length_a   1.000
_cell.length_b   1.000
_cell.length_c   1.000
_cell.angle_alpha   90.00
_cell.angle_beta   90.00
_cell.angle_gamma   90.00
#
_symmetry.space_group_name_H-M   'P 1'
#
loop_
_entity.id
_entity.type
_entity.pdbx_description
1 polymer ?
#
loop_
_entity_poly.entity_id
_entity_poly.type
_entity_poly.pdbx_seq_one_letter_code
_entity_poly.pdbx_strand_id
1 'polypeptide(L)'
;MMTMQVEISYERERGCGYRKPGLYLMGPATGEPCERLPFPFYGGYPKFSRGWKEVDPSWVFNTDYYPQCDPMVPGHNHERCPVCTPPNEIHYLLWVGRKFYTPESFMEEAREMGISKRIPNIPDNFQIGKTWVFLAHIDGANGEPGCIMAFKPTHVDLVVKDGEKIPDYAGELDDRLDGNLHVVEVIPEGQDERETADS
;
A
#
# COMPACT_ATOMS: atom_id res chain seq x y z
N MET A 1 -7.24 -28.48 -7.30
CA MET A 1 -7.42 -27.10 -7.78
C MET A 1 -8.47 -26.47 -6.90
N MET A 2 -8.09 -25.50 -6.06
CA MET A 2 -9.08 -24.64 -5.40
C MET A 2 -9.69 -23.75 -6.50
N THR A 3 -11.01 -23.72 -6.58
CA THR A 3 -11.72 -22.84 -7.51
C THR A 3 -11.64 -21.42 -6.95
N MET A 4 -10.90 -20.52 -7.61
CA MET A 4 -10.94 -19.10 -7.26
C MET A 4 -12.34 -18.55 -7.53
N GLN A 5 -12.87 -17.79 -6.59
CA GLN A 5 -14.17 -17.12 -6.70
C GLN A 5 -13.96 -15.62 -6.78
N VAL A 6 -14.86 -14.92 -7.46
CA VAL A 6 -14.88 -13.46 -7.46
C VAL A 6 -15.63 -13.00 -6.21
N GLU A 7 -14.96 -12.18 -5.40
CA GLU A 7 -15.54 -11.53 -4.24
C GLU A 7 -16.12 -10.18 -4.64
N ILE A 8 -17.34 -9.89 -4.21
CA ILE A 8 -17.94 -8.57 -4.37
C ILE A 8 -17.44 -7.66 -3.26
N SER A 9 -16.83 -6.54 -3.63
CA SER A 9 -16.41 -5.49 -2.70
C SER A 9 -17.23 -4.23 -2.94
N TYR A 10 -18.11 -3.93 -2.00
CA TYR A 10 -18.80 -2.65 -1.95
C TYR A 10 -17.84 -1.60 -1.37
N GLU A 11 -17.53 -0.57 -2.14
CA GLU A 11 -16.57 0.45 -1.74
C GLU A 11 -17.16 1.86 -1.79
N ARG A 12 -16.78 2.71 -0.82
CA ARG A 12 -16.87 4.17 -0.96
C ARG A 12 -15.89 4.66 -2.03
N GLU A 13 -16.18 5.84 -2.60
CA GLU A 13 -15.25 6.47 -3.53
C GLU A 13 -13.96 6.91 -2.80
N ARG A 14 -12.81 6.49 -3.33
CA ARG A 14 -11.47 6.95 -2.89
C ARG A 14 -11.11 8.27 -3.57
N GLY A 15 -10.11 8.99 -3.07
CA GLY A 15 -9.60 10.23 -3.68
C GLY A 15 -9.16 10.08 -5.15
N CYS A 16 -8.74 8.89 -5.57
CA CYS A 16 -8.47 8.57 -6.98
C CYS A 16 -9.66 8.05 -7.78
N GLY A 17 -10.87 8.06 -7.21
CA GLY A 17 -12.06 7.38 -7.68
C GLY A 17 -12.08 5.89 -7.31
N TYR A 18 -13.09 5.16 -7.79
CA TYR A 18 -13.19 3.70 -7.63
C TYR A 18 -12.00 2.95 -8.25
N ARG A 19 -11.66 1.82 -7.63
CA ARG A 19 -10.60 0.94 -8.15
C ARG A 19 -10.98 0.42 -9.54
N LYS A 20 -10.01 0.43 -10.44
CA LYS A 20 -10.14 0.01 -11.84
C LYS A 20 -9.45 -1.33 -12.02
N PRO A 21 -9.77 -2.12 -13.04
CA PRO A 21 -9.15 -3.43 -13.23
C PRO A 21 -7.62 -3.42 -13.17
N GLY A 22 -7.05 -4.40 -12.46
CA GLY A 22 -5.61 -4.55 -12.23
C GLY A 22 -5.27 -4.94 -10.79
N LEU A 23 -3.97 -4.95 -10.49
CA LEU A 23 -3.45 -5.37 -9.18
C LEU A 23 -3.37 -4.19 -8.20
N TYR A 24 -3.81 -4.44 -6.97
CA TYR A 24 -3.76 -3.50 -5.87
C TYR A 24 -3.08 -4.15 -4.67
N LEU A 25 -2.06 -3.47 -4.17
CA LEU A 25 -1.42 -3.84 -2.92
C LEU A 25 -2.28 -3.32 -1.78
N MET A 26 -2.77 -4.25 -0.97
CA MET A 26 -3.66 -3.95 0.15
C MET A 26 -2.88 -4.00 1.45
N GLY A 27 -3.24 -3.13 2.39
CA GLY A 27 -2.59 -3.04 3.68
C GLY A 27 -3.54 -2.63 4.80
N PRO A 28 -3.04 -2.61 6.05
CA PRO A 28 -3.82 -2.23 7.21
C PRO A 28 -4.36 -0.79 7.12
N ALA A 29 -5.32 -0.45 7.99
CA ALA A 29 -5.85 0.91 8.13
C ALA A 29 -4.74 1.92 8.45
N THR A 30 -3.80 1.53 9.31
CA THR A 30 -2.63 2.34 9.61
C THR A 30 -1.38 1.57 9.22
N GLY A 31 -0.44 2.25 8.57
CA GLY A 31 0.93 1.76 8.50
C GLY A 31 1.55 1.62 9.89
N GLU A 32 2.80 1.19 9.93
CA GLU A 32 3.58 1.14 11.17
C GLU A 32 3.69 2.54 11.77
N PRO A 33 3.22 2.76 13.01
CA PRO A 33 3.27 4.06 13.65
C PRO A 33 4.72 4.41 13.96
N CYS A 34 5.21 5.52 13.39
CA CYS A 34 6.52 6.06 13.69
C CYS A 34 6.48 7.59 13.63
N GLU A 35 6.95 8.27 14.66
CA GLU A 35 6.96 9.74 14.73
C GLU A 35 7.94 10.40 13.75
N ARG A 36 8.87 9.61 13.20
CA ARG A 36 9.75 10.07 12.12
C ARG A 36 9.01 10.24 10.81
N LEU A 37 7.82 9.64 10.66
CA LEU A 37 7.01 9.76 9.47
C LEU A 37 6.03 10.95 9.62
N PRO A 38 5.87 11.78 8.59
CA PRO A 38 6.55 11.70 7.29
C PRO A 38 8.04 12.09 7.38
N PHE A 39 8.91 11.28 6.77
CA PHE A 39 10.36 11.45 6.79
C PHE A 39 10.86 12.02 5.45
N PRO A 40 11.49 13.20 5.44
CA PRO A 40 12.06 13.79 4.22
C PRO A 40 13.28 13.01 3.71
N PHE A 41 13.41 12.88 2.39
CA PHE A 41 14.58 12.24 1.79
C PHE A 41 15.75 13.22 1.66
N TYR A 42 16.83 12.98 2.40
CA TYR A 42 18.04 13.80 2.37
C TYR A 42 19.13 13.17 1.49
N GLY A 43 19.87 14.01 0.74
CA GLY A 43 21.01 13.54 -0.06
C GLY A 43 20.63 12.87 -1.39
N GLY A 44 19.36 12.91 -1.78
CA GLY A 44 18.82 12.33 -3.01
C GLY A 44 17.74 11.29 -2.73
N TYR A 45 16.87 11.04 -3.72
CA TYR A 45 15.80 10.05 -3.62
C TYR A 45 15.54 9.39 -4.97
N PRO A 46 14.86 8.21 -5.01
CA PRO A 46 14.57 7.58 -6.29
C PRO A 46 13.66 8.49 -7.07
N LYS A 47 13.95 8.73 -8.36
CA LYS A 47 13.01 9.49 -9.19
C LYS A 47 11.62 8.86 -9.11
N PHE A 48 10.60 9.73 -9.06
CA PHE A 48 9.21 9.30 -9.08
C PHE A 48 8.98 8.28 -10.18
N SER A 49 8.40 7.14 -9.82
CA SER A 49 8.04 6.08 -10.77
C SER A 49 6.70 5.46 -10.37
N ARG A 50 6.02 4.85 -11.34
CA ARG A 50 4.75 4.14 -11.09
C ARG A 50 4.95 2.72 -10.59
N GLY A 51 6.19 2.22 -10.58
CA GLY A 51 6.53 0.85 -10.25
C GLY A 51 7.28 0.75 -8.93
N TRP A 52 7.67 -0.49 -8.63
CA TRP A 52 8.48 -0.85 -7.48
C TRP A 52 9.89 -0.27 -7.60
N LYS A 53 10.40 0.25 -6.49
CA LYS A 53 11.81 0.53 -6.34
C LYS A 53 12.32 -0.25 -5.15
N GLU A 54 13.20 -1.21 -5.39
CA GLU A 54 13.97 -1.82 -4.28
C GLU A 54 14.87 -0.75 -3.67
N VAL A 55 14.86 -0.67 -2.34
CA VAL A 55 15.59 0.32 -1.56
C VAL A 55 16.27 -0.34 -0.36
N ASP A 56 17.45 0.16 -0.03
CA ASP A 56 18.05 -0.04 1.28
C ASP A 56 17.46 1.01 2.23
N PRO A 57 16.75 0.63 3.32
CA PRO A 57 16.17 1.60 4.23
C PRO A 57 17.18 2.53 4.91
N SER A 58 18.43 2.10 5.08
CA SER A 58 19.48 2.95 5.67
C SER A 58 19.73 4.19 4.82
N TRP A 59 19.59 4.05 3.50
CA TRP A 59 19.65 5.16 2.56
C TRP A 59 18.39 6.03 2.60
N VAL A 60 17.22 5.44 2.87
CA VAL A 60 15.94 6.15 2.95
C VAL A 60 15.85 7.01 4.22
N PHE A 61 16.27 6.47 5.37
CA PHE A 61 16.01 7.05 6.68
C PHE A 61 17.23 7.64 7.40
N ASN A 62 18.41 7.64 6.77
CA ASN A 62 19.68 8.21 7.26
C ASN A 62 19.76 8.32 8.80
N THR A 63 19.72 7.16 9.46
CA THR A 63 19.48 7.04 10.91
C THR A 63 20.59 7.65 11.77
N ASP A 64 21.75 7.91 11.18
CA ASP A 64 22.93 8.47 11.84
C ASP A 64 22.82 9.99 12.09
N TYR A 65 21.93 10.69 11.37
CA TYR A 65 21.85 12.15 11.38
C TYR A 65 20.58 12.72 12.03
N TYR A 66 19.61 11.88 12.42
CA TYR A 66 18.34 12.33 12.97
C TYR A 66 18.23 12.05 14.47
N PRO A 67 17.56 12.94 15.24
CA PRO A 67 17.24 12.67 16.63
C PRO A 67 16.59 11.29 16.75
N GLN A 68 17.01 10.57 17.79
CA GLN A 68 16.43 9.29 18.14
C GLN A 68 14.92 9.49 18.28
N CYS A 69 14.15 8.57 17.69
CA CYS A 69 12.72 8.46 17.94
C CYS A 69 12.50 8.59 19.47
N ASP A 70 11.54 9.40 19.94
CA ASP A 70 11.27 9.57 21.37
C ASP A 70 10.92 8.20 21.97
N PRO A 71 11.76 7.67 22.87
CA PRO A 71 11.57 6.34 23.43
C PRO A 71 10.28 6.21 24.24
N MET A 72 9.60 7.32 24.57
CA MET A 72 8.40 7.35 25.39
C MET A 72 7.08 7.39 24.61
N VAL A 73 7.08 7.36 23.27
CA VAL A 73 5.82 7.30 22.49
C VAL A 73 5.11 5.97 22.73
N PRO A 74 3.90 5.96 23.34
CA PRO A 74 3.17 4.73 23.60
C PRO A 74 2.78 4.03 22.29
N GLY A 75 2.99 2.71 22.22
CA GLY A 75 2.55 1.88 21.09
C GLY A 75 3.52 1.78 19.91
N HIS A 76 4.68 2.43 19.97
CA HIS A 76 5.74 2.34 18.95
C HIS A 76 6.91 1.50 19.47
N ASN A 77 7.24 0.40 18.78
CA ASN A 77 8.37 -0.46 19.15
C ASN A 77 9.61 -0.13 18.29
N HIS A 78 10.52 0.66 18.86
CA HIS A 78 11.73 1.14 18.18
C HIS A 78 12.68 0.03 17.72
N GLU A 79 12.66 -1.14 18.36
CA GLU A 79 13.50 -2.29 17.98
C GLU A 79 12.96 -3.03 16.75
N ARG A 80 11.67 -2.84 16.43
CA ARG A 80 10.98 -3.55 15.32
C ARG A 80 10.45 -2.60 14.25
N CYS A 81 10.54 -1.30 14.49
CA CYS A 81 10.12 -0.28 13.55
C CYS A 81 11.07 -0.23 12.35
N PRO A 82 10.60 -0.42 11.12
CA PRO A 82 11.43 -0.43 9.91
C PRO A 82 11.99 0.96 9.56
N VAL A 83 11.56 2.01 10.27
CA VAL A 83 12.04 3.38 10.11
C VAL A 83 13.12 3.72 11.15
N CYS A 84 12.96 3.29 12.41
CA CYS A 84 13.96 3.56 13.45
C CYS A 84 15.12 2.54 13.39
N THR A 85 14.80 1.25 13.22
CA THR A 85 15.76 0.15 13.14
C THR A 85 15.40 -0.76 11.96
N PRO A 86 15.69 -0.33 10.72
CA PRO A 86 15.34 -1.13 9.55
C PRO A 86 16.02 -2.51 9.58
N PRO A 87 15.27 -3.60 9.36
CA PRO A 87 15.88 -4.92 9.27
C PRO A 87 16.74 -5.02 8.01
N ASN A 88 17.76 -5.88 8.03
CA ASN A 88 18.60 -6.15 6.86
C ASN A 88 17.90 -7.14 5.91
N GLU A 89 16.82 -6.67 5.29
CA GLU A 89 15.94 -7.44 4.41
C GLU A 89 15.60 -6.61 3.15
N ILE A 90 14.93 -7.22 2.18
CA ILE A 90 14.44 -6.51 1.00
C ILE A 90 13.31 -5.56 1.40
N HIS A 91 13.41 -4.31 0.98
CA HIS A 91 12.38 -3.29 1.15
C HIS A 91 12.03 -2.68 -0.20
N TYR A 92 10.78 -2.29 -0.34
CA TYR A 92 10.35 -1.57 -1.53
C TYR A 92 9.80 -0.19 -1.21
N LEU A 93 9.98 0.72 -2.17
CA LEU A 93 9.37 2.02 -2.17
C LEU A 93 8.39 2.13 -3.34
N LEU A 94 7.20 2.64 -3.05
CA LEU A 94 6.17 2.98 -4.03
C LEU A 94 5.76 4.44 -3.86
N TRP A 95 5.56 5.12 -4.99
CA TRP A 95 5.10 6.51 -4.96
C TRP A 95 3.58 6.62 -4.94
N VAL A 96 3.07 7.45 -4.04
CA VAL A 96 1.71 8.01 -4.08
C VAL A 96 1.73 9.22 -4.99
N GLY A 97 0.77 9.30 -5.91
CA GLY A 97 0.75 10.33 -6.94
C GLY A 97 0.04 11.60 -6.49
N ARG A 98 0.71 12.75 -6.64
CA ARG A 98 0.18 14.09 -6.31
C ARG A 98 -1.09 14.54 -7.06
N LYS A 99 -1.53 13.77 -8.07
CA LYS A 99 -2.70 14.14 -8.88
C LYS A 99 -3.99 14.11 -8.03
N PHE A 100 -4.08 13.18 -7.09
CA PHE A 100 -5.29 12.89 -6.32
C PHE A 100 -5.08 13.02 -4.82
N TYR A 101 -3.83 12.93 -4.36
CA TYR A 101 -3.51 12.85 -2.94
C TYR A 101 -2.49 13.90 -2.54
N THR A 102 -2.70 14.49 -1.36
CA THR A 102 -1.61 14.98 -0.50
C THR A 102 -1.19 13.84 0.43
N PRO A 103 -0.04 13.94 1.13
CA PRO A 103 0.31 12.96 2.16
C PRO A 103 -0.83 12.75 3.17
N GLU A 104 -1.38 13.84 3.69
CA GLU A 104 -2.40 13.83 4.73
C GLU A 104 -3.69 13.19 4.23
N SER A 105 -4.14 13.56 3.02
CA SER A 105 -5.37 12.99 2.47
C SER A 105 -5.24 11.50 2.17
N PHE A 106 -4.06 11.03 1.75
CA PHE A 106 -3.82 9.60 1.59
C PHE A 106 -3.80 8.87 2.94
N MET A 107 -3.14 9.42 3.95
CA MET A 107 -3.08 8.82 5.29
C MET A 107 -4.45 8.76 5.96
N GLU A 108 -5.30 9.78 5.76
CA GLU A 108 -6.68 9.79 6.25
C GLU A 108 -7.52 8.72 5.56
N GLU A 109 -7.49 8.66 4.22
CA GLU A 109 -8.21 7.62 3.49
C GLU A 109 -7.74 6.22 3.89
N ALA A 110 -6.43 6.00 4.04
CA ALA A 110 -5.89 4.74 4.50
C ALA A 110 -6.44 4.37 5.89
N ARG A 111 -6.52 5.32 6.82
CA ARG A 111 -7.08 5.10 8.17
C ARG A 111 -8.54 4.66 8.11
N GLU A 112 -9.32 5.23 7.19
CA GLU A 112 -10.73 4.90 7.06
C GLU A 112 -11.01 3.60 6.29
N MET A 113 -10.20 3.28 5.28
CA MET A 113 -10.54 2.27 4.26
C MET A 113 -9.45 1.23 4.00
N GLY A 114 -8.35 1.26 4.76
CA GLY A 114 -7.16 0.49 4.47
C GLY A 114 -6.33 1.09 3.34
N ILE A 115 -5.03 0.80 3.39
CA ILE A 115 -4.10 1.15 2.30
C ILE A 115 -4.52 0.38 1.05
N SER A 116 -4.71 1.10 -0.06
CA SER A 116 -4.89 0.50 -1.38
C SER A 116 -4.00 1.21 -2.40
N LYS A 117 -3.02 0.48 -2.96
CA LYS A 117 -2.08 1.04 -3.92
C LYS A 117 -2.02 0.20 -5.18
N ARG A 118 -2.50 0.75 -6.30
CA ARG A 118 -2.37 0.11 -7.62
C ARG A 118 -0.90 -0.12 -7.99
N ILE A 119 -0.58 -1.33 -8.43
CA ILE A 119 0.75 -1.78 -8.81
C ILE A 119 0.74 -2.42 -10.21
N PRO A 120 1.83 -2.33 -10.98
CA PRO A 120 1.87 -2.88 -12.34
C PRO A 120 2.12 -4.39 -12.39
N ASN A 121 2.82 -4.92 -11.40
CA ASN A 121 3.22 -6.31 -11.24
C ASN A 121 3.62 -6.54 -9.77
N ILE A 122 4.05 -7.75 -9.42
CA ILE A 122 4.61 -8.09 -8.11
C ILE A 122 6.03 -8.62 -8.32
N PRO A 123 7.06 -8.07 -7.64
CA PRO A 123 8.43 -8.56 -7.72
C PRO A 123 8.55 -10.03 -7.28
N ASP A 124 9.48 -10.78 -7.86
CA ASP A 124 9.61 -12.23 -7.60
C ASP A 124 9.97 -12.59 -6.16
N ASN A 125 10.69 -11.70 -5.48
CA ASN A 125 11.15 -11.84 -4.09
C ASN A 125 10.25 -11.11 -3.07
N PHE A 126 9.12 -10.57 -3.51
CA PHE A 126 8.16 -9.92 -2.63
C PHE A 126 7.27 -10.95 -1.90
N GLN A 127 7.12 -10.80 -0.58
CA GLN A 127 6.31 -11.69 0.25
C GLN A 127 5.30 -10.89 1.10
N ILE A 128 4.02 -11.27 0.98
CA ILE A 128 2.93 -10.71 1.80
C ILE A 128 3.18 -10.96 3.28
N GLY A 129 2.84 -9.98 4.12
CA GLY A 129 3.02 -10.03 5.57
C GLY A 129 4.48 -10.05 6.06
N LYS A 130 5.46 -10.08 5.15
CA LYS A 130 6.89 -10.15 5.47
C LYS A 130 7.65 -8.95 4.94
N THR A 131 7.56 -8.66 3.65
CA THR A 131 8.28 -7.59 2.99
C THR A 131 7.70 -6.23 3.35
N TRP A 132 8.56 -5.32 3.79
CA TRP A 132 8.17 -3.94 4.07
C TRP A 132 8.06 -3.10 2.80
N VAL A 133 7.03 -2.26 2.77
CA VAL A 133 6.77 -1.29 1.70
C VAL A 133 6.68 0.11 2.29
N PHE A 134 7.49 1.01 1.75
CA PHE A 134 7.48 2.43 2.03
C PHE A 134 6.66 3.15 0.97
N LEU A 135 5.71 3.97 1.42
CA LEU A 135 4.99 4.89 0.56
C LEU A 135 5.68 6.24 0.60
N ALA A 136 6.03 6.74 -0.58
CA ALA A 136 6.65 8.04 -0.75
C ALA A 136 5.69 9.02 -1.43
N HIS A 137 5.82 10.29 -1.12
CA HIS A 137 5.10 11.36 -1.80
C HIS A 137 6.07 12.50 -2.15
N ILE A 138 5.84 13.17 -3.29
CA ILE A 138 6.74 14.25 -3.76
C ILE A 138 6.65 15.49 -2.88
N ASP A 139 5.51 15.69 -2.25
CA ASP A 139 5.25 16.75 -1.26
C ASP A 139 5.17 16.13 0.16
N GLY A 140 5.98 15.11 0.44
CA GLY A 140 5.87 14.20 1.59
C GLY A 140 6.04 14.85 2.96
N ALA A 141 7.23 15.35 3.27
CA ALA A 141 7.54 15.91 4.59
C ALA A 141 7.87 17.40 4.45
N ASN A 142 7.07 18.26 5.09
CA ASN A 142 7.20 19.72 4.99
C ASN A 142 7.18 20.24 3.54
N GLY A 143 6.43 19.59 2.65
CA GLY A 143 6.37 19.93 1.22
C GLY A 143 7.55 19.41 0.38
N GLU A 144 8.51 18.71 0.99
CA GLU A 144 9.63 18.09 0.30
C GLU A 144 9.38 16.58 0.08
N PRO A 145 10.02 15.97 -0.93
CA PRO A 145 9.90 14.54 -1.19
C PRO A 145 10.28 13.71 0.04
N GLY A 146 9.42 12.78 0.42
CA GLY A 146 9.62 12.00 1.63
C GLY A 146 8.78 10.74 1.70
N CYS A 147 9.15 9.85 2.61
CA CYS A 147 8.37 8.68 2.98
C CYS A 147 7.27 9.12 3.95
N ILE A 148 6.03 8.80 3.61
CA ILE A 148 4.84 9.20 4.39
C ILE A 148 4.28 8.06 5.22
N MET A 149 4.62 6.80 4.88
CA MET A 149 4.10 5.61 5.54
C MET A 149 5.01 4.41 5.28
N ALA A 150 5.10 3.50 6.25
CA ALA A 150 5.70 2.18 6.10
C ALA A 150 4.65 1.12 6.46
N PHE A 151 4.54 0.03 5.72
CA PHE A 151 3.60 -1.05 6.05
C PHE A 151 4.05 -2.39 5.48
N LYS A 152 3.54 -3.48 6.06
CA LYS A 152 3.57 -4.81 5.44
C LYS A 152 2.23 -5.06 4.77
N PRO A 153 2.20 -5.32 3.45
CA PRO A 153 0.96 -5.62 2.76
C PRO A 153 0.29 -6.88 3.32
N THR A 154 -1.04 -6.87 3.38
CA THR A 154 -1.85 -7.95 3.95
C THR A 154 -2.31 -8.96 2.92
N HIS A 155 -2.54 -8.51 1.69
CA HIS A 155 -2.93 -9.32 0.54
C HIS A 155 -2.80 -8.48 -0.74
N VAL A 156 -3.09 -9.10 -1.88
CA VAL A 156 -3.24 -8.43 -3.17
C VAL A 156 -4.66 -8.60 -3.66
N ASP A 157 -5.27 -7.51 -4.10
CA ASP A 157 -6.53 -7.59 -4.85
C ASP A 157 -6.23 -7.55 -6.35
N LEU A 158 -6.72 -8.55 -7.07
CA LEU A 158 -6.90 -8.52 -8.51
C LEU A 158 -8.30 -8.02 -8.82
N VAL A 159 -8.41 -6.72 -9.11
CA VAL A 159 -9.69 -6.12 -9.49
C VAL A 159 -10.03 -6.53 -10.92
N VAL A 160 -11.20 -7.15 -11.12
CA VAL A 160 -11.77 -7.52 -12.42
C VAL A 160 -13.02 -6.67 -12.72
N LYS A 161 -13.50 -6.67 -13.95
CA LYS A 161 -14.81 -6.07 -14.25
C LYS A 161 -15.92 -7.09 -14.05
N ASP A 162 -17.13 -6.58 -13.82
CA ASP A 162 -18.36 -7.37 -13.83
C ASP A 162 -18.45 -8.29 -15.05
N GLY A 163 -18.76 -9.56 -14.78
CA GLY A 163 -18.91 -10.61 -15.77
C GLY A 163 -17.64 -11.00 -16.53
N GLU A 164 -16.47 -10.41 -16.23
CA GLU A 164 -15.22 -10.80 -16.86
C GLU A 164 -14.68 -12.10 -16.25
N LYS A 165 -14.13 -12.97 -17.12
CA LYS A 165 -13.47 -14.20 -16.69
C LYS A 165 -12.23 -13.86 -15.86
N ILE A 166 -12.05 -14.56 -14.75
CA ILE A 166 -10.82 -14.54 -13.96
C ILE A 166 -9.62 -14.84 -14.90
N PRO A 167 -8.57 -14.00 -14.91
CA PRO A 167 -7.39 -14.24 -15.75
C PRO A 167 -6.73 -15.58 -15.45
N ASP A 168 -6.28 -16.28 -16.50
CA ASP A 168 -5.73 -17.65 -16.37
C ASP A 168 -4.48 -17.71 -15.47
N TYR A 169 -3.74 -16.61 -15.30
CA TYR A 169 -2.56 -16.52 -14.43
C TYR A 169 -2.90 -16.38 -12.94
N ALA A 170 -4.17 -16.15 -12.57
CA ALA A 170 -4.55 -15.82 -11.20
C ALA A 170 -4.21 -16.95 -10.23
N GLY A 171 -4.37 -18.22 -10.63
CA GLY A 171 -4.03 -19.37 -9.78
C GLY A 171 -2.52 -19.46 -9.48
N GLU A 172 -1.67 -19.30 -10.51
CA GLU A 172 -0.21 -19.28 -10.31
C GLU A 172 0.23 -18.09 -9.45
N LEU A 173 -0.45 -16.95 -9.60
CA LEU A 173 -0.18 -15.78 -8.79
C LEU A 173 -0.60 -15.98 -7.33
N ASP A 174 -1.74 -16.61 -7.07
CA ASP A 174 -2.21 -16.93 -5.73
C ASP A 174 -1.27 -17.91 -5.02
N ASP A 175 -0.84 -18.97 -5.72
CA ASP A 175 0.16 -19.92 -5.23
C ASP A 175 1.46 -19.19 -4.85
N ARG A 176 1.92 -18.25 -5.69
CA ARG A 176 3.12 -17.44 -5.41
C ARG A 176 2.93 -16.49 -4.23
N LEU A 177 1.70 -16.08 -3.94
CA LEU A 177 1.35 -15.19 -2.83
C LEU A 177 0.92 -15.97 -1.57
N ASP A 178 1.17 -17.28 -1.52
CA ASP A 178 0.79 -18.15 -0.41
C ASP A 178 -0.72 -18.08 -0.07
N GLY A 179 -1.58 -17.97 -1.10
CA GLY A 179 -3.04 -17.90 -0.92
C GLY A 179 -3.59 -16.51 -0.55
N ASN A 180 -2.78 -15.45 -0.72
CA ASN A 180 -3.16 -14.07 -0.37
C ASN A 180 -3.54 -13.23 -1.60
N LEU A 181 -4.04 -13.85 -2.67
CA LEU A 181 -4.66 -13.15 -3.80
C LEU A 181 -6.19 -13.20 -3.65
N HIS A 182 -6.83 -12.04 -3.61
CA HIS A 182 -8.29 -11.95 -3.71
C HIS A 182 -8.66 -11.46 -5.10
N VAL A 183 -9.61 -12.14 -5.75
CA VAL A 183 -10.17 -11.67 -7.02
C VAL A 183 -11.43 -10.89 -6.70
N VAL A 184 -11.43 -9.61 -7.03
CA VAL A 184 -12.44 -8.68 -6.52
C VAL A 184 -13.16 -7.97 -7.66
N GLU A 185 -14.47 -7.90 -7.57
CA GLU A 185 -15.28 -6.97 -8.34
C GLU A 185 -15.71 -5.81 -7.45
N VAL A 186 -15.50 -4.58 -7.93
CA VAL A 186 -15.75 -3.37 -7.14
C VAL A 186 -17.08 -2.75 -7.54
N ILE A 187 -18.01 -2.70 -6.60
CA ILE A 187 -19.31 -2.05 -6.74
C ILE A 187 -19.33 -0.79 -5.87
N PRO A 188 -19.66 0.38 -6.42
CA PRO A 188 -19.92 1.58 -5.63
C PRO A 188 -20.97 1.36 -4.54
N GLU A 189 -20.64 1.74 -3.30
CA GLU A 189 -21.62 1.74 -2.20
C GLU A 189 -22.88 2.55 -2.57
N GLY A 190 -24.05 1.97 -2.32
CA GLY A 190 -25.34 2.60 -2.61
C GLY A 190 -25.85 2.46 -4.05
N GLN A 191 -25.17 1.71 -4.92
CA GLN A 191 -25.71 1.33 -6.23
C GLN A 191 -26.72 0.17 -6.16
N ASP A 192 -26.52 -0.83 -5.29
CA ASP A 192 -27.40 -2.01 -5.20
C ASP A 192 -28.77 -1.74 -4.56
N GLU A 193 -28.90 -0.73 -3.69
CA GLU A 193 -30.17 -0.41 -3.01
C GLU A 193 -31.25 0.13 -3.98
N ARG A 194 -30.87 0.53 -5.20
CA ARG A 194 -31.80 1.10 -6.19
C ARG A 194 -32.39 0.08 -7.15
N GLU A 195 -31.81 -1.10 -7.30
CA GLU A 195 -32.35 -2.14 -8.19
C GLU A 195 -33.40 -3.02 -7.50
N THR A 196 -33.38 -3.12 -6.16
CA THR A 196 -34.44 -3.81 -5.40
C THR A 196 -35.69 -2.97 -5.13
N ALA A 197 -35.69 -1.68 -5.46
CA ALA A 197 -36.83 -0.78 -5.20
C ALA A 197 -37.83 -0.65 -6.37
N ASP A 198 -37.49 -1.20 -7.54
CA ASP A 198 -38.32 -1.17 -8.77
C ASP A 198 -38.74 -2.58 -9.25
N SER A 199 -38.68 -3.59 -8.37
CA SER A 199 -39.18 -4.96 -8.63
C SER A 199 -40.48 -5.28 -7.90
#